data_AF-A0A6P0VJT0-F1
#
_entry.id   AF-A0A6P0VJT0-F1
#
_cell.length_a   1.000
_cell.length_b   1.000
_cell.length_c   1.000
_cell.angle_alpha   90.00
_cell.angle_beta   90.00
_cell.angle_gamma   90.00
#
_symmetry.space_group_name_H-M   'P 1'
#
loop_
_entity.id
_entity.type
_entity.pdbx_description
1 polymer ?
#
loop_
_entity_poly.entity_id
_entity_poly.type
_entity_poly.pdbx_seq_one_letter_code
_entity_poly.pdbx_strand_id
1 'polypeptide(L)'
;FEAPGDANGDNDYNLQVTVTDSGGLTDVQNIVVTVTDVVENTAPTAQNQTYSTFGNTVLEVAGADIPGNEVTSVTSATSLLNGATDTDGDTLSVQAGTFATTEGGSVTIFSDGSFYYTPEAGDTIVADTFTFTILDGNGGSDTATATINVGDRIWYVDDDAAAGGDGTSANPFNSLAPLNTGGSSDSLDGAGDIIYVLDGNYSTSFTLENNQSLLGQAVDLTVDGTTLISGSNSTRPSMTGNINLASGNTIQGLTLNGGISGSNVGTLSVRDMIINSGAIEGIDIDAITGSNVADIEVVDSTFTGQAIRVESQGAARYDLDVINNTFTNVTDDIQAIAGGSGGVHDINYIGNTSTNSGNNSGGDFVIQMLNGADVTFDIQSNNIQLGAQLLSGDAIQVVGNGNAEGRIGGASASEGNIIDGAGGDGIRLDMGGSSTQSAGNINWTILIQNNDIGATNGVADEGIQIISDNHSGTFNLTVEDNTIANTGEQGFQIFHANEVGGSGGTMFARVANNTFTNIPDATETILIQTLESVTLNLDLQGNDGNGLDGGSGGDEIELDEFAPSLFRLEQTSAANISAVNNGASVEFDTSITDFGVSVNPTLPSNA
;
A
#
# COMPACT_ATOMS: atom_id res chain seq x y z
N PHE A 1 23.16 -48.22 51.46
CA PHE A 1 24.46 -48.68 50.93
C PHE A 1 24.54 -50.18 51.11
N GLU A 2 24.43 -50.93 50.02
CA GLU A 2 24.72 -52.35 49.96
C GLU A 2 26.03 -52.55 49.16
N ALA A 3 27.23 -52.83 49.65
CA ALA A 3 27.89 -52.74 50.94
C ALA A 3 29.40 -52.62 50.64
N PRO A 4 30.22 -51.96 51.49
CA PRO A 4 31.59 -52.38 51.69
C PRO A 4 31.68 -53.17 53.00
N GLY A 5 31.70 -54.50 52.92
CA GLY A 5 32.06 -55.38 54.04
C GLY A 5 31.16 -56.60 54.34
N ASP A 6 29.97 -56.71 53.74
CA ASP A 6 29.15 -57.92 53.80
C ASP A 6 29.66 -58.94 52.75
N ALA A 7 30.25 -60.04 53.22
CA ALA A 7 30.89 -61.04 52.36
C ALA A 7 29.89 -62.04 51.75
N ASN A 8 28.72 -62.21 52.37
CA ASN A 8 27.67 -63.13 51.96
C ASN A 8 26.49 -62.41 51.27
N GLY A 9 26.41 -61.09 51.40
CA GLY A 9 25.43 -60.25 50.69
C GLY A 9 23.99 -60.50 51.15
N ASP A 10 23.81 -60.93 52.39
CA ASP A 10 22.49 -61.21 52.97
C ASP A 10 21.95 -60.05 53.82
N ASN A 11 22.68 -58.94 53.91
CA ASN A 11 22.36 -57.75 54.69
C ASN A 11 22.24 -58.01 56.21
N ASP A 12 22.73 -59.16 56.70
CA ASP A 12 22.77 -59.53 58.11
C ASP A 12 24.18 -59.35 58.70
N TYR A 13 24.34 -58.32 59.54
CA TYR A 13 25.61 -58.03 60.19
C TYR A 13 25.68 -58.67 61.57
N ASN A 14 26.49 -59.73 61.67
CA ASN A 14 26.67 -60.49 62.90
C ASN A 14 27.66 -59.79 63.85
N LEU A 15 27.18 -59.41 65.04
CA LEU A 15 27.98 -58.80 66.10
C LEU A 15 28.11 -59.74 67.30
N GLN A 16 29.31 -59.79 67.89
CA GLN A 16 29.53 -60.43 69.19
C GLN A 16 29.66 -59.37 70.28
N VAL A 17 28.72 -59.39 71.23
CA VAL A 17 28.79 -58.54 72.42
C VAL A 17 29.31 -59.38 73.57
N THR A 18 30.47 -59.00 74.09
CA THR A 18 31.05 -59.58 75.31
C THR A 18 30.74 -58.65 76.48
N VAL A 19 30.08 -59.16 77.52
CA VAL A 19 29.90 -58.45 78.79
C VAL A 19 30.85 -59.01 79.83
N THR A 20 31.53 -58.13 80.56
CA THR A 20 32.49 -58.50 81.60
C THR A 20 32.05 -57.89 82.92
N ASP A 21 31.93 -58.71 83.98
CA ASP A 21 31.61 -58.18 85.30
C ASP A 21 32.84 -57.53 85.99
N SER A 22 32.64 -56.90 87.15
CA SER A 22 33.73 -56.26 87.90
C SER A 22 34.75 -57.25 88.47
N GLY A 23 34.46 -58.56 88.44
CA GLY A 23 35.37 -59.64 88.81
C GLY A 23 36.18 -60.21 87.63
N GLY A 24 35.89 -59.78 86.40
CA GLY A 24 36.59 -60.21 85.19
C GLY A 24 36.01 -61.45 84.50
N LEU A 25 34.85 -61.95 84.92
CA LEU A 25 34.15 -63.03 84.22
C LEU A 25 33.37 -62.47 83.04
N THR A 26 33.34 -63.21 81.92
CA THR A 26 32.74 -62.74 80.67
C THR A 26 31.64 -63.68 80.18
N ASP A 27 30.61 -63.12 79.55
CA ASP A 27 29.61 -63.83 78.76
C ASP A 27 29.49 -63.20 77.36
N VAL A 28 29.17 -64.00 76.35
CA VAL A 28 29.14 -63.55 74.94
C VAL A 28 27.78 -63.88 74.32
N GLN A 29 27.16 -62.86 73.74
CA GLN A 29 25.92 -63.01 72.97
C GLN A 29 26.16 -62.60 71.51
N ASN A 30 25.75 -63.46 70.58
CA ASN A 30 25.63 -63.08 69.17
C ASN A 30 24.36 -62.26 68.98
N ILE A 31 24.48 -61.14 68.27
CA ILE A 31 23.38 -60.28 67.86
C ILE A 31 23.41 -60.19 66.33
N VAL A 32 22.27 -60.41 65.69
CA VAL A 32 22.10 -60.18 64.26
C VAL A 32 21.49 -58.80 64.08
N VAL A 33 22.13 -57.97 63.26
CA VAL A 33 21.56 -56.70 62.81
C VAL A 33 21.22 -56.86 61.33
N THR A 34 19.93 -57.07 61.05
CA THR A 34 19.42 -57.09 59.68
C THR A 34 19.22 -55.66 59.19
N VAL A 35 19.87 -55.31 58.09
CA VAL A 35 19.61 -54.06 57.37
C VAL A 35 18.53 -54.35 56.33
N THR A 36 17.35 -53.77 56.52
CA THR A 36 16.30 -53.84 55.49
C THR A 36 16.57 -52.79 54.42
N ASP A 37 16.64 -53.25 53.18
CA ASP A 37 16.63 -52.36 52.02
C ASP A 37 15.33 -51.55 52.02
N VAL A 38 15.46 -50.25 51.82
CA VAL A 38 14.33 -49.35 51.62
C VAL A 38 14.37 -48.96 50.16
N VAL A 39 13.25 -49.12 49.43
CA VAL A 39 13.18 -48.61 48.06
C VAL A 39 13.48 -47.11 48.14
N GLU A 40 14.67 -46.73 47.70
CA GLU A 40 15.04 -45.32 47.64
C GLU A 40 14.31 -44.70 46.46
N ASN A 41 13.44 -43.75 46.77
CA ASN A 41 12.75 -42.95 45.77
C ASN A 41 13.78 -42.29 44.84
N THR A 42 13.76 -42.65 43.57
CA THR A 42 14.60 -42.06 42.53
C THR A 42 14.00 -40.72 42.15
N ALA A 43 14.83 -39.68 42.03
CA ALA A 43 14.34 -38.39 41.56
C ALA A 43 13.90 -38.50 40.08
N PRO A 44 12.88 -37.70 39.67
CA PRO A 44 12.50 -37.62 38.27
C PRO A 44 13.64 -37.02 37.43
N THR A 45 13.54 -37.12 36.10
CA THR A 45 14.43 -36.43 35.15
C THR A 45 13.62 -35.41 34.36
N ALA A 46 13.98 -34.13 34.49
CA ALA A 46 13.39 -33.02 33.76
C ALA A 46 14.08 -32.81 32.41
N GLN A 47 13.36 -32.22 31.45
CA GLN A 47 13.88 -31.91 30.11
C GLN A 47 13.72 -30.43 29.81
N ASN A 48 14.69 -29.85 29.11
CA ASN A 48 14.60 -28.46 28.66
C ASN A 48 13.49 -28.30 27.63
N GLN A 49 12.84 -27.13 27.65
CA GLN A 49 11.73 -26.81 26.76
C GLN A 49 12.04 -25.55 25.94
N THR A 50 11.43 -25.44 24.76
CA THR A 50 11.54 -24.25 23.91
C THR A 50 10.18 -23.84 23.39
N TYR A 51 9.89 -22.55 23.50
CA TYR A 51 8.66 -21.92 23.05
C TYR A 51 8.98 -20.65 22.26
N SER A 52 7.97 -20.07 21.62
CA SER A 52 8.08 -18.78 20.94
C SER A 52 6.84 -17.93 21.21
N THR A 53 7.04 -16.62 21.25
CA THR A 53 5.99 -15.60 21.30
C THR A 53 6.45 -14.34 20.58
N PHE A 54 5.64 -13.30 20.57
CA PHE A 54 5.99 -11.97 20.06
C PHE A 54 6.23 -11.00 21.23
N GLY A 55 7.00 -9.94 20.99
CA GLY A 55 7.24 -8.91 22.01
C GLY A 55 5.92 -8.36 22.51
N ASN A 56 5.86 -8.03 23.80
CA ASN A 56 4.66 -7.53 24.49
C ASN A 56 3.41 -8.45 24.40
N THR A 57 3.53 -9.68 23.90
CA THR A 57 2.41 -10.58 23.68
C THR A 57 2.48 -11.80 24.59
N VAL A 58 1.41 -12.04 25.35
CA VAL A 58 1.32 -13.18 26.26
C VAL A 58 1.44 -14.51 25.51
N LEU A 59 2.19 -15.44 26.08
CA LEU A 59 2.24 -16.84 25.66
C LEU A 59 1.41 -17.69 26.62
N GLU A 60 0.47 -18.45 26.09
CA GLU A 60 -0.31 -19.44 26.82
C GLU A 60 0.13 -20.86 26.41
N VAL A 61 0.47 -21.70 27.39
CA VAL A 61 1.00 -23.04 27.13
C VAL A 61 0.13 -24.11 27.79
N ALA A 62 -0.21 -25.13 26.99
CA ALA A 62 -1.00 -26.30 27.35
C ALA A 62 -2.39 -25.96 27.93
N GLY A 63 -3.02 -24.88 27.44
CA GLY A 63 -4.35 -24.44 27.86
C GLY A 63 -4.39 -23.78 29.23
N ALA A 64 -3.32 -23.06 29.58
CA ALA A 64 -3.19 -22.35 30.83
C ALA A 64 -4.28 -21.27 30.96
N ASP A 65 -5.14 -21.40 31.97
CA ASP A 65 -6.20 -20.42 32.23
C ASP A 65 -5.60 -19.11 32.78
N ILE A 66 -5.83 -17.99 32.08
CA ILE A 66 -5.44 -16.65 32.51
C ILE A 66 -6.62 -16.05 33.29
N PRO A 67 -6.52 -15.86 34.62
CA PRO A 67 -7.67 -15.47 35.42
C PRO A 67 -8.21 -14.08 35.03
N GLY A 68 -9.46 -14.05 34.56
CA GLY A 68 -10.27 -12.83 34.54
C GLY A 68 -10.14 -11.92 33.32
N ASN A 69 -9.49 -12.34 32.23
CA ASN A 69 -9.52 -11.58 30.97
C ASN A 69 -9.34 -12.48 29.73
N GLU A 70 -10.05 -12.19 28.64
CA GLU A 70 -9.66 -12.69 27.31
C GLU A 70 -8.45 -11.88 26.88
N VAL A 71 -7.26 -12.45 27.04
CA VAL A 71 -6.00 -11.80 26.66
C VAL A 71 -5.58 -12.31 25.30
N THR A 72 -5.23 -11.41 24.39
CA THR A 72 -4.61 -11.81 23.12
C THR A 72 -3.29 -12.53 23.41
N SER A 73 -3.20 -13.79 22.98
CA SER A 73 -2.07 -14.66 23.29
C SER A 73 -1.62 -15.50 22.11
N VAL A 74 -0.34 -15.85 22.11
CA VAL A 74 0.19 -16.97 21.33
C VAL A 74 -0.08 -18.25 22.11
N THR A 75 -0.54 -19.31 21.45
CA THR A 75 -0.81 -20.60 22.11
C THR A 75 0.18 -21.68 21.71
N SER A 76 0.64 -22.47 22.68
CA SER A 76 1.44 -23.68 22.46
C SER A 76 0.82 -24.86 23.20
N ALA A 77 0.80 -26.05 22.60
CA ALA A 77 0.18 -27.23 23.22
C ALA A 77 1.11 -28.03 24.15
N THR A 78 2.41 -27.73 24.18
CA THR A 78 3.43 -28.57 24.84
C THR A 78 3.62 -28.15 26.30
N SER A 79 3.18 -28.97 27.26
CA SER A 79 3.40 -28.72 28.71
C SER A 79 4.88 -28.86 29.12
N LEU A 80 5.26 -28.24 30.24
CA LEU A 80 6.58 -28.40 30.87
C LEU A 80 6.91 -29.84 31.28
N LEU A 81 5.90 -30.70 31.46
CA LEU A 81 6.08 -32.14 31.73
C LEU A 81 6.47 -32.93 30.48
N ASN A 82 6.50 -32.33 29.29
CA ASN A 82 6.81 -33.04 28.05
C ASN A 82 8.21 -33.66 28.08
N GLY A 83 8.28 -34.98 27.90
CA GLY A 83 9.55 -35.71 27.91
C GLY A 83 10.15 -35.94 29.30
N ALA A 84 9.52 -35.46 30.37
CA ALA A 84 9.91 -35.79 31.73
C ALA A 84 9.65 -37.28 32.03
N THR A 85 10.55 -37.90 32.79
CA THR A 85 10.45 -39.33 33.11
C THR A 85 10.78 -39.59 34.57
N ASP A 86 10.21 -40.65 35.10
CA ASP A 86 10.51 -41.18 36.41
C ASP A 86 10.68 -42.69 36.33
N THR A 87 11.75 -43.22 36.93
CA THR A 87 12.07 -44.65 36.83
C THR A 87 11.19 -45.52 37.72
N ASP A 88 10.66 -44.95 38.79
CA ASP A 88 9.77 -45.62 39.73
C ASP A 88 8.30 -45.60 39.23
N GLY A 89 8.02 -44.76 38.22
CA GLY A 89 6.72 -44.64 37.56
C GLY A 89 5.79 -43.69 38.31
N ASP A 90 6.35 -42.80 39.13
CA ASP A 90 5.60 -41.86 39.95
C ASP A 90 4.89 -40.79 39.11
N THR A 91 3.80 -40.26 39.65
CA THR A 91 3.04 -39.20 38.97
C THR A 91 3.77 -37.89 39.11
N LEU A 92 4.13 -37.31 37.96
CA LEU A 92 4.89 -36.06 37.93
C LEU A 92 3.99 -34.83 37.97
N SER A 93 4.48 -33.80 38.65
CA SER A 93 3.88 -32.47 38.70
C SER A 93 4.97 -31.40 38.60
N VAL A 94 4.59 -30.16 38.31
CA VAL A 94 5.51 -29.02 38.32
C VAL A 94 5.29 -28.19 39.57
N GLN A 95 6.36 -27.61 40.11
CA GLN A 95 6.24 -26.64 41.19
C GLN A 95 5.49 -25.39 40.71
N ALA A 96 4.22 -25.27 41.12
CA ALA A 96 3.37 -24.14 40.77
C ALA A 96 3.80 -22.85 41.47
N GLY A 97 3.59 -21.72 40.81
CA GLY A 97 3.91 -20.39 41.34
C GLY A 97 4.10 -19.35 40.25
N THR A 98 4.35 -18.11 40.66
CA THR A 98 4.72 -17.02 39.75
C THR A 98 6.17 -16.66 39.99
N PHE A 99 6.94 -16.59 38.91
CA PHE A 99 8.39 -16.38 38.94
C PHE A 99 8.78 -15.28 37.97
N ALA A 100 9.81 -14.52 38.34
CA ALA A 100 10.49 -13.63 37.40
C ALA A 100 11.36 -14.47 36.46
N THR A 101 11.47 -13.99 35.23
CA THR A 101 12.34 -14.57 34.20
C THR A 101 13.66 -13.80 34.11
N THR A 102 14.56 -14.21 33.21
CA THR A 102 15.90 -13.65 33.13
C THR A 102 15.91 -12.26 32.53
N GLU A 103 15.08 -12.04 31.51
CA GLU A 103 14.95 -10.78 30.77
C GLU A 103 13.74 -9.95 31.25
N GLY A 104 13.40 -10.05 32.53
CA GLY A 104 12.45 -9.14 33.19
C GLY A 104 10.96 -9.50 33.07
N GLY A 105 10.59 -10.45 32.22
CA GLY A 105 9.22 -10.97 32.13
C GLY A 105 8.77 -11.77 33.36
N SER A 106 7.51 -12.21 33.35
CA SER A 106 6.90 -13.01 34.42
C SER A 106 6.27 -14.28 33.88
N VAL A 107 6.44 -15.39 34.59
CA VAL A 107 5.81 -16.68 34.28
C VAL A 107 4.97 -17.18 35.45
N THR A 108 3.73 -17.58 35.19
CA THR A 108 2.88 -18.29 36.16
C THR A 108 2.71 -19.73 35.73
N ILE A 109 3.23 -20.64 36.55
CA ILE A 109 3.25 -22.09 36.31
C ILE A 109 2.19 -22.77 37.16
N PHE A 110 1.46 -23.71 36.57
CA PHE A 110 0.50 -24.57 37.24
C PHE A 110 1.06 -25.97 37.47
N SER A 111 0.45 -26.72 38.41
CA SER A 111 0.99 -28.02 38.83
C SER A 111 0.94 -29.11 37.76
N ASP A 112 0.10 -28.95 36.75
CA ASP A 112 0.00 -29.83 35.57
C ASP A 112 1.04 -29.50 34.48
N GLY A 113 1.89 -28.49 34.72
CA GLY A 113 2.92 -28.04 33.79
C GLY A 113 2.41 -27.13 32.68
N SER A 114 1.12 -26.74 32.69
CA SER A 114 0.66 -25.58 31.93
C SER A 114 1.23 -24.30 32.56
N PHE A 115 1.41 -23.26 31.74
CA PHE A 115 1.85 -21.95 32.22
C PHE A 115 1.43 -20.85 31.25
N TYR A 116 1.39 -19.62 31.74
CA TYR A 116 1.40 -18.45 30.86
C TYR A 116 2.60 -17.57 31.19
N TYR A 117 3.13 -16.91 30.15
CA TYR A 117 4.27 -16.01 30.22
C TYR A 117 3.87 -14.64 29.69
N THR A 118 4.23 -13.59 30.42
CA THR A 118 4.09 -12.19 30.02
C THR A 118 5.51 -11.62 29.86
N PRO A 119 5.90 -11.20 28.65
CA PRO A 119 7.18 -10.52 28.42
C PRO A 119 7.30 -9.24 29.27
N GLU A 120 8.53 -8.75 29.46
CA GLU A 120 8.73 -7.39 29.98
C GLU A 120 8.16 -6.39 28.97
N ALA A 121 7.45 -5.37 29.43
CA ALA A 121 6.92 -4.33 28.54
C ALA A 121 8.08 -3.57 27.87
N GLY A 122 8.07 -3.51 26.54
CA GLY A 122 9.17 -2.91 25.77
C GLY A 122 10.44 -3.76 25.76
N ASP A 123 10.32 -5.07 25.96
CA ASP A 123 11.43 -6.02 25.93
C ASP A 123 12.35 -5.85 24.72
N THR A 124 13.64 -6.13 24.92
CA THR A 124 14.56 -6.29 23.79
C THR A 124 14.25 -7.61 23.10
N ILE A 125 14.26 -7.66 21.76
CA ILE A 125 13.99 -8.88 20.97
C ILE A 125 15.14 -9.89 21.16
N VAL A 126 15.14 -10.56 22.31
CA VAL A 126 16.11 -11.57 22.75
C VAL A 126 15.37 -12.73 23.40
N ALA A 127 16.00 -13.91 23.44
CA ALA A 127 15.39 -15.05 24.09
C ALA A 127 15.40 -14.87 25.62
N ASP A 128 14.27 -15.14 26.24
CA ASP A 128 14.10 -15.13 27.70
C ASP A 128 14.11 -16.55 28.26
N THR A 129 14.48 -16.71 29.52
CA THR A 129 14.58 -18.02 30.17
C THR A 129 14.11 -18.02 31.61
N PHE A 130 13.52 -19.15 32.02
CA PHE A 130 13.23 -19.45 33.42
C PHE A 130 13.53 -20.91 33.74
N THR A 131 13.80 -21.18 35.01
CA THR A 131 14.00 -22.54 35.53
C THR A 131 12.71 -23.04 36.16
N PHE A 132 12.36 -24.30 35.93
CA PHE A 132 11.21 -24.96 36.55
C PHE A 132 11.62 -26.27 37.21
N THR A 133 10.84 -26.70 38.21
CA THR A 133 11.11 -27.90 39.02
C THR A 133 10.00 -28.93 38.80
N ILE A 134 10.37 -30.15 38.42
CA ILE A 134 9.47 -31.30 38.38
C ILE A 134 9.56 -32.06 39.71
N LEU A 135 8.42 -32.48 40.22
CA LEU A 135 8.24 -33.18 41.50
C LEU A 135 7.57 -34.53 41.26
N ASP A 136 8.04 -35.57 41.95
CA ASP A 136 7.45 -36.92 41.91
C ASP A 136 6.35 -37.16 42.98
N GLY A 137 6.16 -36.22 43.90
CA GLY A 137 5.20 -36.33 45.01
C GLY A 137 5.68 -37.20 46.19
N ASN A 138 6.85 -37.85 46.07
CA ASN A 138 7.47 -38.74 47.05
C ASN A 138 8.78 -38.18 47.63
N GLY A 139 9.17 -36.97 47.22
CA GLY A 139 10.28 -36.20 47.80
C GLY A 139 11.49 -36.07 46.90
N GLY A 140 11.46 -36.62 45.70
CA GLY A 140 12.43 -36.36 44.64
C GLY A 140 11.98 -35.20 43.75
N SER A 141 12.99 -34.55 43.16
CA SER A 141 12.78 -33.42 42.26
C SER A 141 13.96 -33.24 41.32
N ASP A 142 13.69 -32.69 40.14
CA ASP A 142 14.72 -32.27 39.20
C ASP A 142 14.32 -30.96 38.53
N THR A 143 15.31 -30.23 38.00
CA THR A 143 15.13 -28.89 37.43
C THR A 143 15.55 -28.86 35.97
N ALA A 144 14.79 -28.12 35.15
CA ALA A 144 15.15 -27.85 33.76
C ALA A 144 14.90 -26.38 33.40
N THR A 145 15.36 -25.98 32.21
CA THR A 145 15.20 -24.62 31.69
C THR A 145 14.17 -24.60 30.57
N ALA A 146 13.27 -23.62 30.62
CA ALA A 146 12.44 -23.23 29.50
C ALA A 146 13.03 -21.98 28.84
N THR A 147 13.17 -22.03 27.52
CA THR A 147 13.60 -20.89 26.69
C THR A 147 12.42 -20.40 25.86
N ILE A 148 12.19 -19.09 25.87
CA ILE A 148 11.15 -18.43 25.09
C ILE A 148 11.83 -17.52 24.07
N ASN A 149 11.68 -17.83 22.78
CA ASN A 149 12.14 -16.94 21.73
C ASN A 149 11.09 -15.85 21.51
N VAL A 150 11.48 -14.60 21.66
CA VAL A 150 10.61 -13.44 21.42
C VAL A 150 10.88 -12.91 20.00
N GLY A 151 9.83 -12.83 19.19
CA GLY A 151 9.85 -12.26 17.84
C GLY A 151 9.58 -10.76 17.82
N ASP A 152 9.01 -10.27 16.70
CA ASP A 152 8.71 -8.85 16.50
C ASP A 152 7.86 -8.25 17.62
N ARG A 153 8.05 -6.94 17.86
CA ARG A 153 7.36 -6.22 18.93
C ARG A 153 6.02 -5.69 18.46
N ILE A 154 5.00 -5.88 19.30
CA ILE A 154 3.63 -5.42 19.05
C ILE A 154 3.18 -4.52 20.21
N TRP A 155 2.76 -3.30 19.92
CA TRP A 155 2.12 -2.42 20.88
C TRP A 155 0.61 -2.47 20.70
N TYR A 156 -0.11 -2.82 21.77
CA TYR A 156 -1.57 -2.91 21.76
C TYR A 156 -2.18 -1.62 22.29
N VAL A 157 -3.13 -1.06 21.53
CA VAL A 157 -3.83 0.17 21.90
C VAL A 157 -5.33 -0.06 21.84
N ASP A 158 -6.03 0.12 22.95
CA ASP A 158 -7.45 -0.16 23.13
C ASP A 158 -8.12 0.98 23.92
N ASP A 159 -8.92 1.81 23.26
CA ASP A 159 -9.63 2.95 23.86
C ASP A 159 -10.50 2.57 25.08
N ASP A 160 -11.01 1.33 25.11
CA ASP A 160 -11.83 0.83 26.21
C ASP A 160 -10.99 0.32 27.41
N ALA A 161 -9.67 0.22 27.25
CA ALA A 161 -8.76 -0.22 28.31
C ALA A 161 -8.65 0.79 29.46
N ALA A 162 -8.25 0.29 30.64
CA ALA A 162 -8.00 1.14 31.79
C ALA A 162 -6.80 2.07 31.54
N ALA A 163 -6.91 3.31 32.01
CA ALA A 163 -5.80 4.26 31.93
C ALA A 163 -4.54 3.75 32.65
N GLY A 164 -3.38 3.98 32.05
CA GLY A 164 -2.09 3.59 32.61
C GLY A 164 -1.65 2.16 32.28
N GLY A 165 -2.23 1.55 31.24
CA GLY A 165 -1.67 0.35 30.62
C GLY A 165 -0.23 0.56 30.14
N ASP A 166 0.48 -0.54 29.94
CA ASP A 166 1.88 -0.57 29.54
C ASP A 166 2.08 -0.97 28.07
N GLY A 167 0.98 -1.16 27.32
CA GLY A 167 1.00 -1.47 25.89
C GLY A 167 1.16 -2.95 25.56
N THR A 168 1.25 -3.82 26.56
CA THR A 168 1.25 -5.28 26.38
C THR A 168 -0.15 -5.80 26.05
N SER A 169 -0.25 -7.01 25.51
CA SER A 169 -1.54 -7.63 25.20
C SER A 169 -2.43 -7.85 26.43
N ALA A 170 -1.82 -7.94 27.63
CA ALA A 170 -2.53 -8.05 28.90
C ALA A 170 -2.97 -6.70 29.47
N ASN A 171 -2.21 -5.62 29.20
CA ASN A 171 -2.48 -4.27 29.69
C ASN A 171 -2.27 -3.23 28.56
N PRO A 172 -3.12 -3.22 27.52
CA PRO A 172 -2.96 -2.33 26.38
C PRO A 172 -2.98 -0.85 26.78
N PHE A 173 -2.34 0.00 25.98
CA PHE A 173 -2.47 1.44 26.15
C PHE A 173 -3.90 1.86 25.83
N ASN A 174 -4.46 2.79 26.62
CA ASN A 174 -5.80 3.31 26.35
C ASN A 174 -5.82 4.50 25.37
N SER A 175 -4.68 4.82 24.77
CA SER A 175 -4.53 5.86 23.74
C SER A 175 -3.17 5.73 23.05
N LEU A 176 -2.99 6.39 21.91
CA LEU A 176 -1.71 6.47 21.19
C LEU A 176 -0.68 7.41 21.84
N ALA A 177 -1.07 8.17 22.87
CA ALA A 177 -0.22 9.21 23.44
C ALA A 177 1.12 8.69 24.01
N PRO A 178 1.20 7.52 24.68
CA PRO A 178 2.46 6.98 25.19
C PRO A 178 3.47 6.64 24.10
N LEU A 179 3.00 6.23 22.91
CA LEU A 179 3.80 5.84 21.74
C LEU A 179 4.19 7.04 20.86
N ASN A 180 3.99 8.26 21.34
CA ASN A 180 4.18 9.49 20.56
C ASN A 180 4.95 10.55 21.35
N THR A 181 5.71 10.15 22.37
CA THR A 181 6.45 11.02 23.28
C THR A 181 7.85 11.35 22.75
N GLY A 182 7.91 12.07 21.64
CA GLY A 182 9.20 12.47 21.05
C GLY A 182 9.19 12.62 19.54
N GLY A 183 8.06 12.33 18.89
CA GLY A 183 8.03 12.13 17.44
C GLY A 183 8.86 10.90 17.09
N SER A 184 9.61 10.96 15.99
CA SER A 184 10.47 9.86 15.50
C SER A 184 11.76 9.61 16.32
N SER A 185 11.75 9.97 17.60
CA SER A 185 12.87 9.79 18.53
C SER A 185 12.36 9.44 19.92
N ASP A 186 11.12 8.95 20.01
CA ASP A 186 10.65 8.31 21.22
C ASP A 186 11.54 7.06 21.45
N SER A 187 11.69 6.69 22.71
CA SER A 187 12.44 5.49 23.10
C SER A 187 11.53 4.34 23.49
N LEU A 188 10.22 4.58 23.58
CA LEU A 188 9.26 3.55 23.98
C LEU A 188 9.04 2.56 22.84
N ASP A 189 8.40 3.00 21.76
CA ASP A 189 8.40 2.28 20.50
C ASP A 189 9.67 2.57 19.71
N GLY A 190 10.04 1.63 18.83
CA GLY A 190 11.20 1.76 17.97
C GLY A 190 10.86 1.50 16.51
N ALA A 191 11.82 1.81 15.64
CA ALA A 191 11.77 1.47 14.23
C ALA A 191 11.48 -0.03 14.01
N GLY A 192 10.52 -0.33 13.13
CA GLY A 192 10.09 -1.70 12.81
C GLY A 192 8.99 -2.26 13.71
N ASP A 193 8.63 -1.58 14.81
CA ASP A 193 7.57 -2.05 15.71
C ASP A 193 6.19 -2.04 15.00
N ILE A 194 5.32 -2.96 15.42
CA ILE A 194 3.92 -3.02 15.01
C ILE A 194 3.07 -2.33 16.08
N ILE A 195 2.24 -1.37 15.69
CA ILE A 195 1.25 -0.73 16.55
C ILE A 195 -0.13 -1.23 16.09
N TYR A 196 -0.79 -2.02 16.93
CA TYR A 196 -2.11 -2.57 16.66
C TYR A 196 -3.18 -1.85 17.48
N VAL A 197 -4.09 -1.19 16.77
CA VAL A 197 -5.11 -0.30 17.31
C VAL A 197 -6.47 -1.00 17.26
N LEU A 198 -6.99 -1.32 18.44
CA LEU A 198 -8.31 -1.92 18.62
C LEU A 198 -9.42 -0.88 18.43
N ASP A 199 -10.64 -1.37 18.18
CA ASP A 199 -11.86 -0.56 18.01
C ASP A 199 -11.96 0.52 19.08
N GLY A 200 -12.32 1.74 18.68
CA GLY A 200 -12.24 2.90 19.56
C GLY A 200 -12.07 4.23 18.82
N ASN A 201 -12.01 5.32 19.59
CA ASN A 201 -11.85 6.67 19.06
C ASN A 201 -10.60 7.37 19.62
N TYR A 202 -9.61 7.58 18.76
CA TYR A 202 -8.31 8.13 19.12
C TYR A 202 -8.16 9.57 18.60
N SER A 203 -7.90 10.51 19.49
CA SER A 203 -7.99 11.95 19.16
C SER A 203 -6.67 12.66 18.88
N THR A 204 -5.54 11.96 18.98
CA THR A 204 -4.20 12.53 18.85
C THR A 204 -3.62 12.31 17.47
N SER A 205 -2.86 13.28 16.95
CA SER A 205 -1.95 13.02 15.84
C SER A 205 -0.88 12.02 16.26
N PHE A 206 -0.39 11.23 15.32
CA PHE A 206 0.59 10.19 15.56
C PHE A 206 1.76 10.35 14.59
N THR A 207 2.99 10.19 15.07
CA THR A 207 4.19 10.26 14.23
C THR A 207 4.82 8.89 14.22
N LEU A 208 4.94 8.30 13.03
CA LEU A 208 5.59 7.02 12.86
C LEU A 208 7.12 7.18 12.83
N GLU A 209 7.80 6.13 13.27
CA GLU A 209 9.23 5.91 13.10
C GLU A 209 9.50 4.99 11.91
N ASN A 210 10.77 4.85 11.52
CA ASN A 210 11.11 4.09 10.32
C ASN A 210 10.61 2.64 10.39
N ASN A 211 10.09 2.12 9.28
CA ASN A 211 9.62 0.74 9.13
C ASN A 211 8.49 0.31 10.07
N GLN A 212 7.86 1.24 10.80
CA GLN A 212 6.73 0.90 11.67
C GLN A 212 5.47 0.62 10.87
N SER A 213 4.64 -0.26 11.44
CA SER A 213 3.31 -0.60 10.92
C SER A 213 2.23 -0.12 11.89
N LEU A 214 1.29 0.70 11.41
CA LEU A 214 0.09 1.09 12.16
C LEU A 214 -1.12 0.37 11.60
N LEU A 215 -1.63 -0.59 12.36
CA LEU A 215 -2.67 -1.51 11.93
C LEU A 215 -3.92 -1.31 12.79
N GLY A 216 -5.08 -1.12 12.18
CA GLY A 216 -6.36 -1.10 12.86
C GLY A 216 -7.03 -2.47 12.91
N GLN A 217 -7.90 -2.70 13.89
CA GLN A 217 -8.65 -3.95 14.04
C GLN A 217 -9.66 -4.24 12.91
N ALA A 218 -9.72 -3.41 11.87
CA ALA A 218 -10.37 -3.80 10.63
C ALA A 218 -9.64 -4.94 9.91
N VAL A 219 -8.33 -5.08 10.13
CA VAL A 219 -7.48 -6.09 9.48
C VAL A 219 -6.91 -7.08 10.49
N ASP A 220 -6.54 -8.27 10.01
CA ASP A 220 -5.94 -9.31 10.83
C ASP A 220 -4.58 -8.84 11.39
N LEU A 221 -4.36 -8.99 12.70
CA LEU A 221 -3.02 -8.95 13.27
C LEU A 221 -2.33 -10.28 12.96
N THR A 222 -1.56 -10.35 11.89
CA THR A 222 -0.78 -11.54 11.52
C THR A 222 0.70 -11.23 11.55
N VAL A 223 1.47 -11.98 12.36
CA VAL A 223 2.91 -11.84 12.51
C VAL A 223 3.56 -13.20 12.28
N ASP A 224 4.58 -13.26 11.42
CA ASP A 224 5.23 -14.51 10.99
C ASP A 224 4.27 -15.64 10.57
N GLY A 225 3.15 -15.27 9.95
CA GLY A 225 2.10 -16.21 9.51
C GLY A 225 1.17 -16.72 10.61
N THR A 226 1.30 -16.21 11.84
CA THR A 226 0.39 -16.48 12.97
C THR A 226 -0.59 -15.33 13.12
N THR A 227 -1.88 -15.59 12.95
CA THR A 227 -2.94 -14.61 13.22
C THR A 227 -3.28 -14.59 14.71
N LEU A 228 -3.02 -13.47 15.38
CA LEU A 228 -3.28 -13.25 16.80
C LEU A 228 -4.69 -12.70 17.05
N ILE A 229 -5.13 -11.79 16.19
CA ILE A 229 -6.46 -11.17 16.22
C ILE A 229 -7.01 -11.20 14.79
N SER A 230 -8.22 -11.72 14.62
CA SER A 230 -8.93 -11.63 13.34
C SER A 230 -9.61 -10.27 13.23
N GLY A 231 -9.36 -9.57 12.13
CA GLY A 231 -9.93 -8.27 11.83
C GLY A 231 -11.38 -8.34 11.36
N SER A 232 -12.09 -7.23 11.52
CA SER A 232 -13.44 -7.05 10.97
C SER A 232 -13.70 -5.59 10.66
N ASN A 233 -14.30 -5.31 9.50
CA ASN A 233 -14.72 -3.94 9.16
C ASN A 233 -15.66 -3.30 10.19
N SER A 234 -16.34 -4.08 11.03
CA SER A 234 -17.18 -3.57 12.12
C SER A 234 -16.40 -3.04 13.33
N THR A 235 -15.13 -3.42 13.47
CA THR A 235 -14.22 -3.04 14.58
C THR A 235 -13.15 -2.06 14.10
N ARG A 236 -13.43 -1.30 13.02
CA ARG A 236 -12.49 -0.34 12.45
C ARG A 236 -12.30 0.85 13.40
N PRO A 237 -11.12 1.05 13.98
CA PRO A 237 -10.87 2.19 14.86
C PRO A 237 -10.93 3.51 14.09
N SER A 238 -11.24 4.58 14.81
CA SER A 238 -11.32 5.94 14.28
C SER A 238 -10.25 6.84 14.89
N MET A 239 -9.53 7.57 14.06
CA MET A 239 -8.53 8.57 14.45
C MET A 239 -8.96 9.96 13.97
N THR A 240 -8.71 11.03 14.73
CA THR A 240 -8.97 12.41 14.28
C THR A 240 -7.71 13.26 14.10
N GLY A 241 -6.55 12.78 14.57
CA GLY A 241 -5.28 13.46 14.34
C GLY A 241 -4.69 13.11 12.97
N ASN A 242 -3.61 13.81 12.60
CA ASN A 242 -2.84 13.48 11.41
C ASN A 242 -1.87 12.33 11.69
N ILE A 243 -1.48 11.59 10.65
CA ILE A 243 -0.37 10.65 10.71
C ILE A 243 0.83 11.27 10.00
N ASN A 244 1.92 11.50 10.73
CA ASN A 244 3.18 11.94 10.15
C ASN A 244 4.07 10.72 9.89
N LEU A 245 4.63 10.64 8.69
CA LEU A 245 5.40 9.50 8.23
C LEU A 245 6.91 9.69 8.46
N ALA A 246 7.57 8.57 8.72
CA ALA A 246 9.00 8.38 8.52
C ALA A 246 9.21 7.50 7.26
N SER A 247 10.38 6.85 7.14
CA SER A 247 10.64 5.99 5.98
C SER A 247 10.18 4.56 6.22
N GLY A 248 9.56 3.91 5.23
CA GLY A 248 9.27 2.48 5.29
C GLY A 248 7.94 2.11 5.95
N ASN A 249 7.02 3.06 6.10
CA ASN A 249 5.83 2.85 6.91
C ASN A 249 4.71 2.07 6.22
N THR A 250 3.97 1.32 7.03
CA THR A 250 2.71 0.67 6.62
C THR A 250 1.57 1.20 7.47
N ILE A 251 0.45 1.55 6.85
CA ILE A 251 -0.77 2.00 7.52
C ILE A 251 -1.95 1.23 6.94
N GLN A 252 -2.75 0.60 7.80
CA GLN A 252 -3.85 -0.23 7.33
C GLN A 252 -5.03 -0.28 8.29
N GLY A 253 -6.26 -0.31 7.76
CA GLY A 253 -7.42 -0.74 8.55
C GLY A 253 -7.99 0.31 9.52
N LEU A 254 -7.77 1.60 9.27
CA LEU A 254 -8.24 2.69 10.15
C LEU A 254 -9.30 3.54 9.42
N THR A 255 -10.14 4.23 10.20
CA THR A 255 -10.80 5.46 9.76
C THR A 255 -9.97 6.64 10.25
N LEU A 256 -9.55 7.53 9.36
CA LEU A 256 -8.74 8.69 9.66
C LEU A 256 -9.51 9.96 9.28
N ASN A 257 -9.80 10.81 10.26
CA ASN A 257 -10.43 12.13 10.07
C ASN A 257 -9.39 13.26 10.12
N GLY A 258 -8.19 12.95 9.61
CA GLY A 258 -7.05 13.82 9.41
C GLY A 258 -6.39 13.44 8.08
N GLY A 259 -5.16 13.91 7.84
CA GLY A 259 -4.37 13.49 6.67
C GLY A 259 -3.13 12.71 7.06
N ILE A 260 -2.54 12.05 6.08
CA ILE A 260 -1.25 11.36 6.16
C ILE A 260 -0.23 12.25 5.45
N SER A 261 0.88 12.59 6.10
CA SER A 261 1.90 13.41 5.44
C SER A 261 3.32 13.02 5.78
N GLY A 262 4.24 13.27 4.84
CA GLY A 262 5.64 12.92 5.01
C GLY A 262 6.52 13.47 3.90
N SER A 263 7.84 13.31 4.06
CA SER A 263 8.82 13.61 3.02
C SER A 263 9.87 12.51 2.99
N ASN A 264 10.40 12.19 1.79
CA ASN A 264 11.43 11.14 1.61
C ASN A 264 11.06 9.81 2.29
N VAL A 265 9.83 9.36 2.08
CA VAL A 265 9.25 8.21 2.79
C VAL A 265 9.87 6.86 2.40
N GLY A 266 10.73 6.78 1.38
CA GLY A 266 11.22 5.49 0.89
C GLY A 266 10.01 4.66 0.47
N THR A 267 9.77 3.51 1.11
CA THR A 267 8.53 2.75 0.89
C THR A 267 7.39 3.25 1.78
N LEU A 268 6.19 3.38 1.23
CA LEU A 268 4.95 3.67 1.94
C LEU A 268 3.84 2.75 1.43
N SER A 269 3.17 2.04 2.33
CA SER A 269 1.98 1.23 2.02
C SER A 269 0.78 1.74 2.81
N VAL A 270 -0.24 2.25 2.13
CA VAL A 270 -1.53 2.66 2.71
C VAL A 270 -2.62 1.76 2.14
N ARG A 271 -3.27 0.97 3.00
CA ARG A 271 -4.22 -0.06 2.54
C ARG A 271 -5.50 -0.08 3.34
N ASP A 272 -6.62 -0.40 2.70
CA ASP A 272 -7.91 -0.60 3.40
C ASP A 272 -8.18 0.52 4.42
N MET A 273 -8.08 1.78 4.00
CA MET A 273 -8.29 2.95 4.84
C MET A 273 -9.62 3.62 4.53
N ILE A 274 -10.19 4.33 5.49
CA ILE A 274 -11.22 5.36 5.24
C ILE A 274 -10.62 6.70 5.65
N ILE A 275 -10.33 7.59 4.70
CA ILE A 275 -9.67 8.87 4.92
C ILE A 275 -10.68 9.99 4.65
N ASN A 276 -11.09 10.67 5.71
CA ASN A 276 -11.99 11.82 5.69
C ASN A 276 -11.17 13.09 5.98
N SER A 277 -10.43 13.55 4.96
CA SER A 277 -9.60 14.73 5.09
C SER A 277 -10.45 16.00 4.89
N GLY A 278 -9.95 17.14 5.36
CA GLY A 278 -10.70 18.39 5.25
C GLY A 278 -9.80 19.59 5.02
N ALA A 279 -8.85 19.81 5.94
CA ALA A 279 -7.95 20.97 5.88
C ALA A 279 -6.65 20.72 5.12
N ILE A 280 -6.28 19.45 4.92
CA ILE A 280 -5.11 18.98 4.17
C ILE A 280 -5.53 17.84 3.26
N GLU A 281 -4.69 17.48 2.30
CA GLU A 281 -4.79 16.29 1.48
C GLU A 281 -4.92 15.03 2.34
N GLY A 282 -5.68 14.05 1.87
CA GLY A 282 -5.80 12.76 2.53
C GLY A 282 -4.43 12.08 2.65
N ILE A 283 -3.62 12.18 1.60
CA ILE A 283 -2.20 11.84 1.60
C ILE A 283 -1.43 12.99 0.94
N ASP A 284 -0.46 13.57 1.63
CA ASP A 284 0.48 14.59 1.10
C ASP A 284 1.93 14.13 1.30
N ILE A 285 2.55 13.67 0.22
CA ILE A 285 3.97 13.33 0.20
C ILE A 285 4.72 14.44 -0.53
N ASP A 286 5.12 15.46 0.23
CA ASP A 286 5.81 16.62 -0.30
C ASP A 286 7.34 16.47 -0.22
N ALA A 287 8.04 17.19 -1.11
CA ALA A 287 9.49 17.39 -1.06
C ALA A 287 10.32 16.09 -1.03
N ILE A 288 9.99 15.10 -1.87
CA ILE A 288 10.94 14.02 -2.17
C ILE A 288 12.13 14.66 -2.89
N THR A 289 13.29 14.70 -2.25
CA THR A 289 14.45 15.47 -2.71
C THR A 289 15.73 14.64 -2.72
N GLY A 290 16.80 15.21 -3.30
CA GLY A 290 18.10 14.55 -3.35
C GLY A 290 18.16 13.48 -4.45
N SER A 291 18.59 12.27 -4.08
CA SER A 291 18.65 11.10 -4.98
C SER A 291 17.76 9.97 -4.45
N ASN A 292 16.74 10.32 -3.67
CA ASN A 292 15.84 9.37 -3.06
C ASN A 292 14.89 8.75 -4.10
N VAL A 293 14.47 7.53 -3.80
CA VAL A 293 13.48 6.77 -4.56
C VAL A 293 12.39 6.44 -3.57
N ALA A 294 11.19 6.94 -3.81
CA ALA A 294 10.02 6.53 -3.05
C ALA A 294 9.23 5.47 -3.82
N ASP A 295 8.61 4.57 -3.10
CA ASP A 295 7.71 3.54 -3.61
C ASP A 295 6.45 3.64 -2.77
N ILE A 296 5.39 4.18 -3.37
CA ILE A 296 4.18 4.60 -2.67
C ILE A 296 3.02 3.81 -3.23
N GLU A 297 2.40 3.01 -2.38
CA GLU A 297 1.27 2.18 -2.74
C GLU A 297 0.05 2.55 -1.89
N VAL A 298 -1.05 2.90 -2.56
CA VAL A 298 -2.34 3.26 -1.96
C VAL A 298 -3.41 2.35 -2.52
N VAL A 299 -3.97 1.46 -1.69
CA VAL A 299 -4.81 0.35 -2.18
C VAL A 299 -6.09 0.18 -1.37
N ASP A 300 -7.18 -0.16 -2.05
CA ASP A 300 -8.47 -0.54 -1.46
C ASP A 300 -8.99 0.47 -0.41
N SER A 301 -8.64 1.76 -0.57
CA SER A 301 -8.94 2.81 0.39
C SER A 301 -10.04 3.73 -0.11
N THR A 302 -10.78 4.34 0.82
CA THR A 302 -11.85 5.31 0.54
C THR A 302 -11.43 6.70 0.98
N PHE A 303 -11.63 7.70 0.13
CA PHE A 303 -11.29 9.10 0.37
C PHE A 303 -12.52 10.00 0.29
N THR A 304 -12.63 10.92 1.23
CA THR A 304 -13.53 12.08 1.16
C THR A 304 -12.77 13.36 1.53
N GLY A 305 -13.10 14.49 0.91
CA GLY A 305 -12.37 15.74 1.10
C GLY A 305 -11.23 15.92 0.09
N GLN A 306 -10.01 16.20 0.53
CA GLN A 306 -8.87 16.31 -0.40
C GLN A 306 -8.24 14.92 -0.62
N ALA A 307 -7.82 14.62 -1.86
CA ALA A 307 -7.37 13.27 -2.25
C ALA A 307 -5.89 13.01 -1.94
N ILE A 308 -5.07 12.79 -2.96
CA ILE A 308 -3.68 12.36 -2.85
C ILE A 308 -2.81 13.35 -3.61
N ARG A 309 -1.73 13.80 -2.97
CA ARG A 309 -0.71 14.63 -3.59
C ARG A 309 0.66 14.03 -3.33
N VAL A 310 1.43 13.83 -4.40
CA VAL A 310 2.82 13.35 -4.33
C VAL A 310 3.69 14.28 -5.16
N GLU A 311 4.68 14.91 -4.53
CA GLU A 311 5.62 15.81 -5.20
C GLU A 311 7.07 15.38 -4.99
N SER A 312 7.81 15.41 -6.09
CA SER A 312 9.28 15.30 -6.09
C SER A 312 9.94 16.55 -6.62
N GLN A 313 11.19 16.78 -6.19
CA GLN A 313 12.02 17.87 -6.67
C GLN A 313 13.45 17.40 -6.93
N GLY A 314 14.11 18.08 -7.87
CA GLY A 314 15.53 17.89 -8.13
C GLY A 314 15.84 16.60 -8.90
N ALA A 315 16.53 15.66 -8.27
CA ALA A 315 16.89 14.38 -8.88
C ALA A 315 16.26 13.17 -8.18
N ALA A 316 15.27 13.42 -7.34
CA ALA A 316 14.48 12.36 -6.72
C ALA A 316 13.51 11.77 -7.73
N ARG A 317 13.11 10.52 -7.50
CA ARG A 317 12.04 9.86 -8.24
C ARG A 317 11.08 9.14 -7.30
N TYR A 318 9.90 8.81 -7.79
CA TYR A 318 8.96 7.95 -7.08
C TYR A 318 8.19 7.05 -8.02
N ASP A 319 7.82 5.90 -7.49
CA ASP A 319 6.82 5.01 -8.04
C ASP A 319 5.54 5.23 -7.22
N LEU A 320 4.40 5.42 -7.90
CA LEU A 320 3.10 5.69 -7.28
C LEU A 320 2.05 4.76 -7.86
N ASP A 321 1.58 3.83 -7.04
CA ASP A 321 0.50 2.92 -7.35
C ASP A 321 -0.76 3.31 -6.56
N VAL A 322 -1.79 3.81 -7.26
CA VAL A 322 -3.11 4.09 -6.69
C VAL A 322 -4.09 3.09 -7.27
N ILE A 323 -4.44 2.07 -6.50
CA ILE A 323 -5.14 0.87 -7.00
C ILE A 323 -6.44 0.60 -6.22
N ASN A 324 -7.55 0.40 -6.94
CA ASN A 324 -8.86 -0.01 -6.39
C ASN A 324 -9.41 0.91 -5.29
N ASN A 325 -9.04 2.20 -5.31
CA ASN A 325 -9.54 3.15 -4.32
C ASN A 325 -10.90 3.73 -4.72
N THR A 326 -11.63 4.25 -3.75
CA THR A 326 -12.89 4.96 -3.94
C THR A 326 -12.74 6.41 -3.49
N PHE A 327 -12.89 7.36 -4.40
CA PHE A 327 -12.89 8.79 -4.14
C PHE A 327 -14.34 9.28 -4.18
N THR A 328 -14.82 9.91 -3.11
CA THR A 328 -16.20 10.38 -3.02
C THR A 328 -16.25 11.78 -2.46
N ASN A 329 -16.92 12.69 -3.18
CA ASN A 329 -16.97 14.11 -2.82
C ASN A 329 -15.57 14.71 -2.59
N VAL A 330 -14.58 14.30 -3.38
CA VAL A 330 -13.27 14.93 -3.26
C VAL A 330 -13.31 16.35 -3.83
N THR A 331 -12.59 17.26 -3.19
CA THR A 331 -12.52 18.69 -3.51
C THR A 331 -11.24 19.06 -4.25
N ASP A 332 -10.33 18.11 -4.43
CA ASP A 332 -9.04 18.28 -5.09
C ASP A 332 -8.62 16.97 -5.78
N ASP A 333 -7.65 17.09 -6.69
CA ASP A 333 -7.18 16.02 -7.59
C ASP A 333 -6.39 14.92 -6.86
N ILE A 334 -6.32 13.75 -7.50
CA ILE A 334 -5.16 12.86 -7.35
C ILE A 334 -4.04 13.45 -8.19
N GLN A 335 -3.04 14.00 -7.53
CA GLN A 335 -1.98 14.76 -8.19
C GLN A 335 -0.61 14.12 -7.97
N ALA A 336 0.01 13.69 -9.07
CA ALA A 336 1.39 13.26 -9.12
C ALA A 336 2.25 14.32 -9.82
N ILE A 337 3.12 14.99 -9.05
CA ILE A 337 4.05 16.01 -9.55
C ILE A 337 5.47 15.44 -9.62
N ALA A 338 5.91 15.13 -10.83
CA ALA A 338 7.25 14.65 -11.14
C ALA A 338 8.19 15.84 -11.38
N GLY A 339 9.31 15.91 -10.65
CA GLY A 339 10.20 17.08 -10.66
C GLY A 339 11.65 16.74 -10.99
N GLY A 340 12.16 17.38 -12.06
CA GLY A 340 13.58 17.38 -12.45
C GLY A 340 14.08 16.10 -13.12
N SER A 341 15.35 16.07 -13.54
CA SER A 341 15.91 15.10 -14.51
C SER A 341 16.67 13.92 -13.87
N GLY A 342 16.28 13.51 -12.65
CA GLY A 342 16.99 12.50 -11.85
C GLY A 342 16.74 11.03 -12.20
N GLY A 343 15.75 10.75 -13.05
CA GLY A 343 15.30 9.41 -13.39
C GLY A 343 13.85 9.42 -13.89
N VAL A 344 13.30 8.23 -14.11
CA VAL A 344 11.92 8.02 -14.53
C VAL A 344 11.04 7.82 -13.29
N HIS A 345 9.91 8.51 -13.24
CA HIS A 345 8.82 8.25 -12.30
C HIS A 345 7.86 7.23 -12.90
N ASP A 346 7.34 6.29 -12.11
CA ASP A 346 6.32 5.35 -12.57
C ASP A 346 4.99 5.63 -11.86
N ILE A 347 3.93 5.93 -12.60
CA ILE A 347 2.65 6.38 -12.03
C ILE A 347 1.50 5.54 -12.56
N ASN A 348 0.88 4.75 -11.70
CA ASN A 348 -0.19 3.84 -12.06
C ASN A 348 -1.49 4.19 -11.33
N TYR A 349 -2.55 4.46 -12.09
CA TYR A 349 -3.91 4.67 -11.58
C TYR A 349 -4.79 3.55 -12.12
N ILE A 350 -5.09 2.56 -11.28
CA ILE A 350 -5.71 1.30 -11.73
C ILE A 350 -6.97 0.98 -10.93
N GLY A 351 -8.10 0.77 -11.61
CA GLY A 351 -9.30 0.21 -10.97
C GLY A 351 -9.99 1.17 -9.98
N ASN A 352 -9.64 2.45 -9.96
CA ASN A 352 -10.19 3.41 -9.03
C ASN A 352 -11.60 3.83 -9.43
N THR A 353 -12.45 4.10 -8.45
CA THR A 353 -13.76 4.71 -8.66
C THR A 353 -13.75 6.11 -8.09
N SER A 354 -14.11 7.09 -8.89
CA SER A 354 -14.25 8.48 -8.44
C SER A 354 -15.67 8.98 -8.69
N THR A 355 -16.28 9.52 -7.64
CA THR A 355 -17.65 10.03 -7.66
C THR A 355 -17.67 11.40 -6.99
N ASN A 356 -17.46 12.44 -7.79
CA ASN A 356 -17.28 13.79 -7.27
C ASN A 356 -18.44 14.68 -7.65
N SER A 357 -19.01 15.35 -6.64
CA SER A 357 -19.96 16.46 -6.81
C SER A 357 -19.40 17.80 -6.30
N GLY A 358 -18.08 17.87 -6.04
CA GLY A 358 -17.40 19.02 -5.43
C GLY A 358 -16.65 19.89 -6.45
N ASN A 359 -16.25 21.11 -6.03
CA ASN A 359 -15.49 22.05 -6.87
C ASN A 359 -14.05 21.58 -7.07
N ASN A 360 -13.82 20.70 -8.04
CA ASN A 360 -12.47 20.43 -8.51
C ASN A 360 -12.19 21.26 -9.77
N SER A 361 -11.13 22.05 -9.74
CA SER A 361 -10.72 22.92 -10.85
C SER A 361 -9.53 22.37 -11.64
N GLY A 362 -8.86 21.32 -11.14
CA GLY A 362 -7.61 20.80 -11.71
C GLY A 362 -7.74 19.46 -12.46
N GLY A 363 -8.79 18.70 -12.19
CA GLY A 363 -9.14 17.49 -12.91
C GLY A 363 -9.71 16.42 -11.98
N ASP A 364 -9.39 15.14 -12.19
CA ASP A 364 -9.55 14.10 -11.17
C ASP A 364 -8.24 13.33 -11.01
N PHE A 365 -7.67 12.87 -12.13
CA PHE A 365 -6.33 12.27 -12.17
C PHE A 365 -5.35 13.17 -12.93
N VAL A 366 -4.33 13.66 -12.23
CA VAL A 366 -3.38 14.63 -12.77
C VAL A 366 -1.96 14.12 -12.63
N ILE A 367 -1.26 14.02 -13.76
CA ILE A 367 0.18 13.78 -13.84
C ILE A 367 0.84 15.05 -14.36
N GLN A 368 1.69 15.66 -13.56
CA GLN A 368 2.41 16.88 -13.89
C GLN A 368 3.92 16.66 -13.94
N MET A 369 4.52 16.92 -15.10
CA MET A 369 5.96 16.89 -15.34
C MET A 369 6.56 18.30 -15.24
N LEU A 370 7.43 18.52 -14.27
CA LEU A 370 8.14 19.79 -14.06
C LEU A 370 9.63 19.64 -14.34
N ASN A 371 10.22 20.70 -14.89
CA ASN A 371 11.67 20.80 -15.11
C ASN A 371 12.26 19.63 -15.94
N GLY A 372 11.49 19.12 -16.91
CA GLY A 372 11.92 18.04 -17.79
C GLY A 372 11.97 16.65 -17.12
N ALA A 373 11.07 16.37 -16.17
CA ALA A 373 10.98 15.07 -15.53
C ALA A 373 10.46 13.97 -16.48
N ASP A 374 11.06 12.79 -16.42
CA ASP A 374 10.62 11.66 -17.23
C ASP A 374 9.59 10.83 -16.47
N VAL A 375 8.48 10.46 -17.12
CA VAL A 375 7.38 9.71 -16.52
C VAL A 375 6.99 8.51 -17.39
N THR A 376 6.81 7.36 -16.75
CA THR A 376 5.97 6.27 -17.25
C THR A 376 4.64 6.26 -16.53
N PHE A 377 3.55 5.92 -17.23
CA PHE A 377 2.25 5.81 -16.58
C PHE A 377 1.31 4.77 -17.20
N ASP A 378 0.43 4.19 -16.36
CA ASP A 378 -0.68 3.35 -16.78
C ASP A 378 -1.97 3.78 -16.05
N ILE A 379 -2.95 4.29 -16.81
CA ILE A 379 -4.24 4.73 -16.28
C ILE A 379 -5.32 3.84 -16.88
N GLN A 380 -5.78 2.83 -16.14
CA GLN A 380 -6.69 1.81 -16.69
C GLN A 380 -7.76 1.34 -15.71
N SER A 381 -8.85 0.80 -16.25
CA SER A 381 -9.97 0.23 -15.49
C SER A 381 -10.63 1.19 -14.49
N ASN A 382 -10.44 2.50 -14.63
CA ASN A 382 -11.00 3.47 -13.70
C ASN A 382 -12.45 3.83 -14.07
N ASN A 383 -13.24 4.19 -13.07
CA ASN A 383 -14.61 4.66 -13.25
C ASN A 383 -14.75 6.07 -12.66
N ILE A 384 -14.63 7.08 -13.51
CA ILE A 384 -14.66 8.50 -13.18
C ILE A 384 -16.05 9.04 -13.51
N GLN A 385 -16.86 9.27 -12.48
CA GLN A 385 -18.26 9.68 -12.58
C GLN A 385 -18.44 11.03 -11.86
N LEU A 386 -18.27 12.10 -12.62
CA LEU A 386 -18.30 13.47 -12.14
C LEU A 386 -19.72 14.05 -12.26
N GLY A 387 -20.07 14.95 -11.34
CA GLY A 387 -21.36 15.64 -11.37
C GLY A 387 -21.36 16.73 -12.44
N ALA A 388 -22.25 16.62 -13.44
CA ALA A 388 -22.44 17.59 -14.52
C ALA A 388 -22.88 18.98 -14.00
N GLN A 389 -21.96 19.78 -13.48
CA GLN A 389 -22.20 21.15 -13.02
C GLN A 389 -20.91 21.98 -13.20
N LEU A 390 -20.90 23.02 -14.05
CA LEU A 390 -20.10 24.26 -13.94
C LEU A 390 -18.57 24.20 -13.67
N LEU A 391 -17.90 23.04 -13.73
CA LEU A 391 -16.47 22.90 -13.44
C LEU A 391 -15.64 23.05 -14.73
N SER A 392 -14.36 23.39 -14.63
CA SER A 392 -13.45 23.59 -15.77
C SER A 392 -12.30 22.58 -15.80
N GLY A 393 -12.42 21.48 -15.05
CA GLY A 393 -11.37 20.47 -14.88
C GLY A 393 -11.59 19.24 -15.74
N ASP A 394 -10.50 18.73 -16.31
CA ASP A 394 -10.47 17.55 -17.18
C ASP A 394 -10.48 16.26 -16.35
N ALA A 395 -11.15 15.20 -16.77
CA ALA A 395 -11.19 13.98 -15.94
C ALA A 395 -9.79 13.33 -15.77
N ILE A 396 -9.04 13.23 -16.87
CA ILE A 396 -7.64 12.78 -16.86
C ILE A 396 -6.78 13.84 -17.51
N GLN A 397 -5.71 14.25 -16.83
CA GLN A 397 -4.77 15.24 -17.32
C GLN A 397 -3.33 14.74 -17.19
N VAL A 398 -2.59 14.78 -18.31
CA VAL A 398 -1.15 14.59 -18.32
C VAL A 398 -0.51 15.84 -18.92
N VAL A 399 0.20 16.60 -18.09
CA VAL A 399 0.73 17.92 -18.44
C VAL A 399 2.22 18.01 -18.16
N GLY A 400 2.95 18.78 -18.96
CA GLY A 400 4.27 19.26 -18.61
C GLY A 400 5.33 19.05 -19.68
N ASN A 401 6.58 19.37 -19.31
CA ASN A 401 7.65 19.59 -20.27
C ASN A 401 8.79 18.55 -20.23
N GLY A 402 8.49 17.34 -19.77
CA GLY A 402 9.43 16.21 -19.72
C GLY A 402 8.99 15.05 -20.63
N ASN A 403 9.76 13.95 -20.68
CA ASN A 403 9.40 12.81 -21.54
C ASN A 403 8.29 11.97 -20.89
N ALA A 404 7.40 11.43 -21.72
CA ALA A 404 6.29 10.61 -21.24
C ALA A 404 6.14 9.34 -22.08
N GLU A 405 6.01 8.19 -21.43
CA GLU A 405 5.62 6.94 -22.06
C GLU A 405 4.47 6.32 -21.27
N GLY A 406 3.30 6.14 -21.88
CA GLY A 406 2.18 5.66 -21.09
C GLY A 406 0.94 5.29 -21.85
N ARG A 407 -0.01 4.75 -21.10
CA ARG A 407 -1.27 4.25 -21.63
C ARG A 407 -2.45 4.80 -20.82
N ILE A 408 -3.52 5.15 -21.53
CA ILE A 408 -4.81 5.48 -20.96
C ILE A 408 -5.85 4.49 -21.52
N GLY A 409 -6.33 3.62 -20.65
CA GLY A 409 -7.17 2.47 -20.96
C GLY A 409 -6.35 1.19 -21.12
N GLY A 410 -6.83 0.21 -21.88
CA GLY A 410 -6.11 -1.07 -22.00
C GLY A 410 -6.47 -1.89 -23.22
N ALA A 411 -5.90 -3.09 -23.33
CA ALA A 411 -6.01 -3.94 -24.51
C ALA A 411 -7.42 -4.55 -24.68
N SER A 412 -8.32 -4.32 -23.72
CA SER A 412 -9.70 -4.75 -23.76
C SER A 412 -10.61 -3.71 -23.13
N ALA A 413 -11.90 -3.75 -23.47
CA ALA A 413 -12.91 -2.86 -22.89
C ALA A 413 -13.00 -2.93 -21.35
N SER A 414 -12.64 -4.04 -20.72
CA SER A 414 -12.60 -4.13 -19.24
C SER A 414 -11.41 -3.42 -18.62
N GLU A 415 -10.37 -3.15 -19.40
CA GLU A 415 -9.22 -2.33 -18.98
C GLU A 415 -9.42 -0.85 -19.36
N GLY A 416 -10.49 -0.53 -20.09
CA GLY A 416 -10.88 0.84 -20.44
C GLY A 416 -11.26 1.68 -19.23
N ASN A 417 -11.03 2.99 -19.30
CA ASN A 417 -11.61 3.91 -18.33
C ASN A 417 -13.03 4.30 -18.76
N ILE A 418 -13.92 4.42 -17.78
CA ILE A 418 -15.25 5.01 -17.95
C ILE A 418 -15.16 6.43 -17.41
N ILE A 419 -15.43 7.42 -18.26
CA ILE A 419 -15.31 8.84 -17.95
C ILE A 419 -16.63 9.51 -18.26
N ASP A 420 -17.27 10.12 -17.26
CA ASP A 420 -18.56 10.77 -17.41
C ASP A 420 -18.65 12.02 -16.54
N GLY A 421 -19.27 13.07 -17.05
CA GLY A 421 -19.60 14.30 -16.34
C GLY A 421 -18.45 15.27 -16.12
N ALA A 422 -17.36 15.16 -16.87
CA ALA A 422 -16.22 16.08 -16.79
C ALA A 422 -16.64 17.52 -17.13
N GLY A 423 -16.06 18.48 -16.40
CA GLY A 423 -16.33 19.91 -16.59
C GLY A 423 -15.47 20.58 -17.66
N GLY A 424 -14.30 20.01 -17.95
CA GLY A 424 -13.51 20.29 -19.15
C GLY A 424 -13.52 19.07 -20.07
N ASP A 425 -12.32 18.63 -20.44
CA ASP A 425 -12.13 17.51 -21.35
C ASP A 425 -12.31 16.15 -20.65
N GLY A 426 -12.63 15.11 -21.42
CA GLY A 426 -12.52 13.74 -20.92
C GLY A 426 -11.06 13.37 -20.63
N ILE A 427 -10.19 13.56 -21.61
CA ILE A 427 -8.74 13.34 -21.49
C ILE A 427 -8.02 14.54 -22.09
N ARG A 428 -7.08 15.13 -21.35
CA ARG A 428 -6.21 16.20 -21.83
C ARG A 428 -4.74 15.85 -21.73
N LEU A 429 -4.04 15.94 -22.86
CA LEU A 429 -2.59 15.79 -22.96
C LEU A 429 -1.97 17.13 -23.35
N ASP A 430 -1.15 17.74 -22.48
CA ASP A 430 -0.57 19.08 -22.72
C ASP A 430 0.95 19.09 -22.51
N MET A 431 1.69 19.15 -23.61
CA MET A 431 3.16 19.13 -23.62
C MET A 431 3.81 20.49 -23.29
N GLY A 432 3.01 21.56 -23.24
CA GLY A 432 3.48 22.94 -23.35
C GLY A 432 3.85 23.63 -22.04
N GLY A 433 3.75 22.94 -20.90
CA GLY A 433 3.80 23.48 -19.54
C GLY A 433 4.49 24.86 -19.38
N SER A 434 3.69 25.92 -19.20
CA SER A 434 4.07 27.34 -19.12
C SER A 434 4.97 27.85 -20.26
N SER A 435 4.45 28.84 -21.00
CA SER A 435 5.03 29.58 -22.14
C SER A 435 6.44 30.19 -22.02
N THR A 436 7.17 29.88 -20.96
CA THR A 436 8.46 30.49 -20.63
C THR A 436 9.66 29.54 -20.70
N GLN A 437 9.46 28.24 -20.91
CA GLN A 437 10.56 27.27 -20.91
C GLN A 437 11.01 26.91 -22.34
N SER A 438 12.33 26.93 -22.55
CA SER A 438 12.99 26.61 -23.83
C SER A 438 12.60 25.21 -24.29
N ALA A 439 12.19 25.07 -25.56
CA ALA A 439 11.88 23.81 -26.22
C ALA A 439 12.99 22.76 -25.98
N GLY A 440 12.74 21.84 -25.05
CA GLY A 440 13.56 20.65 -24.86
C GLY A 440 13.31 19.65 -25.99
N ASN A 441 14.16 18.64 -26.09
CA ASN A 441 13.88 17.46 -26.92
C ASN A 441 12.87 16.57 -26.15
N ILE A 442 11.61 16.99 -26.12
CA ILE A 442 10.51 16.31 -25.41
C ILE A 442 9.97 15.19 -26.30
N ASN A 443 9.97 13.97 -25.81
CA ASN A 443 9.47 12.80 -26.52
C ASN A 443 8.32 12.15 -25.76
N TRP A 444 7.15 12.07 -26.39
CA TRP A 444 5.96 11.44 -25.83
C TRP A 444 5.58 10.23 -26.67
N THR A 445 5.28 9.11 -26.02
CA THR A 445 4.73 7.90 -26.67
C THR A 445 3.51 7.46 -25.88
N ILE A 446 2.32 7.83 -26.36
CA ILE A 446 1.07 7.65 -25.64
C ILE A 446 0.09 6.79 -26.43
N LEU A 447 -0.53 5.83 -25.74
CA LEU A 447 -1.60 4.98 -26.25
C LEU A 447 -2.90 5.25 -25.48
N ILE A 448 -3.93 5.75 -26.16
CA ILE A 448 -5.28 5.94 -25.62
C ILE A 448 -6.19 4.90 -26.27
N GLN A 449 -6.63 3.89 -25.52
CA GLN A 449 -7.41 2.80 -26.12
C GLN A 449 -8.52 2.23 -25.25
N ASN A 450 -9.61 1.81 -25.91
CA ASN A 450 -10.76 1.16 -25.27
C ASN A 450 -11.44 1.97 -24.14
N ASN A 451 -11.33 3.30 -24.14
CA ASN A 451 -12.02 4.14 -23.16
C ASN A 451 -13.48 4.40 -23.57
N ASP A 452 -14.35 4.59 -22.58
CA ASP A 452 -15.74 5.01 -22.75
C ASP A 452 -15.92 6.41 -22.14
N ILE A 453 -16.05 7.42 -23.00
CA ILE A 453 -16.01 8.85 -22.64
C ILE A 453 -17.36 9.48 -22.95
N GLY A 454 -18.01 10.01 -21.92
CA GLY A 454 -19.24 10.79 -22.01
C GLY A 454 -20.49 9.98 -22.36
N ALA A 455 -20.47 8.64 -22.28
CA ALA A 455 -21.61 7.80 -22.64
C ALA A 455 -22.90 8.10 -21.86
N THR A 456 -22.80 8.47 -20.59
CA THR A 456 -23.97 8.69 -19.72
C THR A 456 -24.25 10.16 -19.47
N ASN A 457 -23.24 10.90 -18.99
CA ASN A 457 -23.39 12.29 -18.53
C ASN A 457 -22.65 13.30 -19.43
N GLY A 458 -21.96 12.83 -20.47
CA GLY A 458 -21.19 13.66 -21.38
C GLY A 458 -19.92 14.25 -20.76
N VAL A 459 -19.23 15.06 -21.53
CA VAL A 459 -18.14 15.93 -21.08
C VAL A 459 -18.41 17.33 -21.61
N ALA A 460 -17.99 18.36 -20.89
CA ALA A 460 -18.39 19.73 -21.20
C ALA A 460 -17.59 20.37 -22.34
N ASP A 461 -16.33 19.95 -22.56
CA ASP A 461 -15.48 20.43 -23.66
C ASP A 461 -15.23 19.26 -24.65
N GLU A 462 -13.97 18.92 -24.94
CA GLU A 462 -13.64 17.83 -25.87
C GLU A 462 -13.69 16.45 -25.20
N GLY A 463 -13.93 15.41 -26.01
CA GLY A 463 -13.74 14.04 -25.56
C GLY A 463 -12.28 13.77 -25.20
N ILE A 464 -11.38 14.12 -26.13
CA ILE A 464 -9.93 14.02 -25.97
C ILE A 464 -9.30 15.26 -26.61
N GLN A 465 -8.51 16.02 -25.84
CA GLN A 465 -7.75 17.18 -26.30
C GLN A 465 -6.25 16.93 -26.20
N ILE A 466 -5.54 17.26 -27.27
CA ILE A 466 -4.08 17.16 -27.36
C ILE A 466 -3.51 18.54 -27.63
N ILE A 467 -2.76 19.10 -26.69
CA ILE A 467 -2.00 20.33 -26.85
C ILE A 467 -0.53 19.99 -26.97
N SER A 468 0.04 20.21 -28.15
CA SER A 468 1.41 19.81 -28.47
C SER A 468 2.34 21.01 -28.61
N ASP A 469 2.29 21.93 -27.66
CA ASP A 469 3.00 23.21 -27.76
C ASP A 469 4.49 23.08 -27.42
N ASN A 470 5.33 23.93 -28.05
CA ASN A 470 6.72 24.19 -27.65
C ASN A 470 7.67 22.97 -27.53
N HIS A 471 7.42 21.90 -28.29
CA HIS A 471 8.28 20.71 -28.32
C HIS A 471 9.15 20.67 -29.57
N SER A 472 10.39 20.17 -29.44
CA SER A 472 11.31 19.93 -30.56
C SER A 472 11.61 18.46 -30.83
N GLY A 473 11.05 17.55 -30.00
CA GLY A 473 11.22 16.11 -30.12
C GLY A 473 10.09 15.41 -30.90
N THR A 474 9.85 14.14 -30.58
CA THR A 474 8.86 13.29 -31.26
C THR A 474 7.66 13.02 -30.38
N PHE A 475 6.44 13.21 -30.90
CA PHE A 475 5.22 12.75 -30.26
C PHE A 475 4.59 11.60 -31.05
N ASN A 476 4.63 10.39 -30.51
CA ASN A 476 3.90 9.24 -31.01
C ASN A 476 2.59 9.11 -30.22
N LEU A 477 1.47 9.28 -30.90
CA LEU A 477 0.12 9.17 -30.34
C LEU A 477 -0.63 8.06 -31.08
N THR A 478 -1.22 7.13 -30.34
CA THR A 478 -2.21 6.19 -30.86
C THR A 478 -3.51 6.35 -30.08
N VAL A 479 -4.61 6.59 -30.77
CA VAL A 479 -5.96 6.71 -30.21
C VAL A 479 -6.84 5.68 -30.90
N GLU A 480 -7.16 4.57 -30.23
CA GLU A 480 -7.89 3.48 -30.86
C GLU A 480 -9.00 2.82 -30.04
N ASP A 481 -10.04 2.36 -30.73
CA ASP A 481 -11.15 1.60 -30.14
C ASP A 481 -11.87 2.32 -28.99
N ASN A 482 -11.83 3.66 -28.93
CA ASN A 482 -12.54 4.44 -27.91
C ASN A 482 -13.99 4.72 -28.33
N THR A 483 -14.90 4.78 -27.34
CA THR A 483 -16.26 5.30 -27.51
C THR A 483 -16.32 6.71 -26.92
N ILE A 484 -16.68 7.69 -27.73
CA ILE A 484 -16.72 9.10 -27.34
C ILE A 484 -18.11 9.65 -27.67
N ALA A 485 -18.80 10.15 -26.65
CA ALA A 485 -20.17 10.60 -26.79
C ALA A 485 -20.49 11.85 -25.97
N ASN A 486 -21.50 12.59 -26.43
CA ASN A 486 -22.11 13.72 -25.71
C ASN A 486 -21.07 14.76 -25.22
N THR A 487 -20.14 15.15 -26.09
CA THR A 487 -19.16 16.23 -25.84
C THR A 487 -19.82 17.60 -26.00
N GLY A 488 -19.24 18.64 -25.40
CA GLY A 488 -19.69 20.02 -25.65
C GLY A 488 -18.96 20.69 -26.81
N GLU A 489 -17.74 20.25 -27.12
CA GLU A 489 -16.97 20.63 -28.30
C GLU A 489 -16.65 19.41 -29.19
N GLN A 490 -15.43 19.26 -29.68
CA GLN A 490 -15.05 18.17 -30.59
C GLN A 490 -14.95 16.82 -29.87
N GLY A 491 -15.13 15.72 -30.62
CA GLY A 491 -14.87 14.39 -30.10
C GLY A 491 -13.39 14.17 -29.83
N PHE A 492 -12.54 14.64 -30.75
CA PHE A 492 -11.09 14.60 -30.64
C PHE A 492 -10.47 15.86 -31.25
N GLN A 493 -9.56 16.50 -30.52
CA GLN A 493 -8.86 17.70 -30.98
C GLN A 493 -7.35 17.54 -30.82
N ILE A 494 -6.60 17.94 -31.85
CA ILE A 494 -5.17 18.25 -31.73
C ILE A 494 -4.97 19.73 -31.99
N PHE A 495 -4.44 20.43 -31.00
CA PHE A 495 -4.01 21.82 -31.09
C PHE A 495 -2.48 21.92 -30.98
N HIS A 496 -1.88 22.67 -31.90
CA HIS A 496 -0.45 22.97 -31.90
C HIS A 496 -0.19 24.46 -32.07
N ALA A 497 0.38 25.09 -31.04
CA ALA A 497 0.90 26.45 -31.07
C ALA A 497 2.31 26.50 -30.46
N ASN A 498 3.28 26.99 -31.20
CA ASN A 498 4.60 27.30 -30.64
C ASN A 498 4.60 28.79 -30.25
N GLU A 499 4.89 29.12 -28.99
CA GLU A 499 4.91 30.51 -28.54
C GLU A 499 6.33 31.11 -28.55
N VAL A 500 7.37 30.28 -28.68
CA VAL A 500 8.77 30.68 -28.37
C VAL A 500 9.78 30.51 -29.52
N GLY A 501 9.33 30.35 -30.78
CA GLY A 501 10.21 30.36 -31.95
C GLY A 501 11.15 29.16 -32.09
N GLY A 502 10.76 28.00 -31.56
CA GLY A 502 11.47 26.72 -31.72
C GLY A 502 11.27 26.10 -33.10
N SER A 503 12.17 25.20 -33.52
CA SER A 503 11.97 24.36 -34.69
C SER A 503 10.87 23.34 -34.39
N GLY A 504 9.79 23.35 -35.17
CA GLY A 504 8.67 22.42 -35.02
C GLY A 504 9.10 20.97 -34.84
N GLY A 505 8.56 20.31 -33.82
CA GLY A 505 8.72 18.88 -33.59
C GLY A 505 8.08 18.01 -34.68
N THR A 506 8.13 16.69 -34.47
CA THR A 506 7.46 15.71 -35.34
C THR A 506 6.40 14.98 -34.54
N MET A 507 5.16 14.97 -35.05
CA MET A 507 4.07 14.18 -34.50
C MET A 507 3.71 13.03 -35.45
N PHE A 508 3.55 11.84 -34.88
CA PHE A 508 2.95 10.68 -35.51
C PHE A 508 1.67 10.37 -34.74
N ALA A 509 0.52 10.58 -35.37
CA ALA A 509 -0.77 10.32 -34.76
C ALA A 509 -1.50 9.24 -35.56
N ARG A 510 -1.90 8.16 -34.90
CA ARG A 510 -2.82 7.16 -35.43
C ARG A 510 -4.13 7.27 -34.67
N VAL A 511 -5.23 7.54 -35.37
CA VAL A 511 -6.58 7.60 -34.79
C VAL A 511 -7.43 6.58 -35.50
N ALA A 512 -7.75 5.47 -34.83
CA ALA A 512 -8.36 4.31 -35.47
C ALA A 512 -9.56 3.72 -34.71
N ASN A 513 -10.59 3.29 -35.44
CA ASN A 513 -11.73 2.52 -34.89
C ASN A 513 -12.47 3.18 -33.71
N ASN A 514 -12.39 4.51 -33.59
CA ASN A 514 -13.12 5.21 -32.54
C ASN A 514 -14.59 5.42 -32.97
N THR A 515 -15.52 5.32 -32.01
CA THR A 515 -16.95 5.57 -32.23
C THR A 515 -17.31 6.93 -31.66
N PHE A 516 -17.88 7.82 -32.50
CA PHE A 516 -18.34 9.14 -32.08
C PHE A 516 -19.86 9.21 -32.14
N THR A 517 -20.51 9.71 -31.07
CA THR A 517 -21.98 9.82 -30.99
C THR A 517 -22.42 11.11 -30.31
N ASN A 518 -23.41 11.81 -30.88
CA ASN A 518 -23.93 13.08 -30.34
C ASN A 518 -22.86 14.15 -30.12
N ILE A 519 -21.92 14.28 -31.06
CA ILE A 519 -21.00 15.42 -31.12
C ILE A 519 -21.76 16.61 -31.72
N PRO A 520 -21.70 17.82 -31.13
CA PRO A 520 -22.52 18.96 -31.58
C PRO A 520 -22.29 19.32 -33.06
N ASP A 521 -23.37 19.42 -33.85
CA ASP A 521 -23.34 19.73 -35.31
C ASP A 521 -22.68 21.08 -35.71
N ALA A 522 -22.40 21.96 -34.74
CA ALA A 522 -21.70 23.23 -34.97
C ALA A 522 -20.18 23.11 -34.82
N THR A 523 -19.68 21.95 -34.37
CA THR A 523 -18.28 21.62 -34.18
C THR A 523 -17.92 20.41 -35.04
N GLU A 524 -16.66 20.35 -35.41
CA GLU A 524 -16.08 19.26 -36.19
C GLU A 524 -15.92 18.03 -35.29
N THR A 525 -16.13 16.81 -35.79
CA THR A 525 -15.98 15.62 -34.92
C THR A 525 -14.52 15.40 -34.54
N ILE A 526 -13.64 15.57 -35.52
CA ILE A 526 -12.19 15.60 -35.34
C ILE A 526 -11.66 16.93 -35.85
N LEU A 527 -10.97 17.69 -34.99
CA LEU A 527 -10.31 18.94 -35.35
C LEU A 527 -8.81 18.83 -35.17
N ILE A 528 -8.06 19.15 -36.22
CA ILE A 528 -6.60 19.26 -36.17
C ILE A 528 -6.22 20.69 -36.53
N GLN A 529 -5.71 21.43 -35.56
CA GLN A 529 -5.33 22.82 -35.73
C GLN A 529 -3.84 23.03 -35.49
N THR A 530 -3.15 23.60 -36.48
CA THR A 530 -1.73 23.96 -36.39
C THR A 530 -1.52 25.45 -36.66
N LEU A 531 -1.10 26.19 -35.62
CA LEU A 531 -0.84 27.63 -35.70
C LEU A 531 0.62 27.94 -36.08
N GLU A 532 1.54 26.99 -35.89
CA GLU A 532 2.96 27.09 -36.25
C GLU A 532 3.45 25.85 -37.01
N SER A 533 4.66 25.91 -37.57
CA SER A 533 5.22 24.81 -38.36
C SER A 533 5.44 23.56 -37.50
N VAL A 534 4.86 22.44 -37.91
CA VAL A 534 5.08 21.10 -37.36
C VAL A 534 5.15 20.08 -38.50
N THR A 535 5.85 18.95 -38.29
CA THR A 535 5.70 17.79 -39.17
C THR A 535 4.67 16.85 -38.55
N LEU A 536 3.49 16.72 -39.17
CA LEU A 536 2.42 15.87 -38.69
C LEU A 536 2.16 14.73 -39.68
N ASN A 537 2.35 13.50 -39.22
CA ASN A 537 1.97 12.28 -39.92
C ASN A 537 0.70 11.74 -39.26
N LEU A 538 -0.42 11.83 -39.95
CA LEU A 538 -1.73 11.43 -39.45
C LEU A 538 -2.25 10.20 -40.20
N ASP A 539 -2.60 9.17 -39.45
CA ASP A 539 -3.21 7.93 -39.94
C ASP A 539 -4.63 7.80 -39.37
N LEU A 540 -5.65 7.93 -40.22
CA LEU A 540 -7.07 7.89 -39.84
C LEU A 540 -7.74 6.65 -40.42
N GLN A 541 -8.17 5.72 -39.57
CA GLN A 541 -8.73 4.43 -40.01
C GLN A 541 -10.02 4.06 -39.28
N GLY A 542 -11.08 3.68 -39.98
CA GLY A 542 -12.23 3.02 -39.37
C GLY A 542 -12.98 3.78 -38.26
N ASN A 543 -12.78 5.10 -38.13
CA ASN A 543 -13.54 5.90 -37.17
C ASN A 543 -14.98 6.07 -37.67
N ASP A 544 -15.95 5.73 -36.83
CA ASP A 544 -17.38 5.72 -37.15
C ASP A 544 -18.09 6.89 -36.46
N GLY A 545 -18.40 7.95 -37.19
CA GLY A 545 -19.34 9.00 -36.77
C GLY A 545 -20.78 8.58 -37.07
N ASN A 546 -21.37 7.75 -36.22
CA ASN A 546 -22.71 7.19 -36.48
C ASN A 546 -23.81 8.24 -36.21
N GLY A 547 -23.93 9.26 -37.08
CA GLY A 547 -24.97 10.29 -36.94
C GLY A 547 -24.93 11.55 -37.82
N LEU A 548 -23.90 11.77 -38.66
CA LEU A 548 -23.64 13.09 -39.27
C LEU A 548 -24.31 13.38 -40.63
N ASP A 549 -25.47 12.78 -40.95
CA ASP A 549 -26.28 13.18 -42.12
C ASP A 549 -27.78 13.26 -41.78
N GLY A 550 -28.11 14.24 -40.94
CA GLY A 550 -29.46 14.81 -40.85
C GLY A 550 -29.51 16.30 -41.21
N GLY A 551 -28.37 16.98 -41.23
CA GLY A 551 -28.22 18.40 -41.48
C GLY A 551 -27.12 18.66 -42.51
N SER A 552 -27.42 19.46 -43.52
CA SER A 552 -26.52 19.76 -44.63
C SER A 552 -25.29 20.55 -44.19
N GLY A 553 -24.12 19.90 -44.13
CA GLY A 553 -22.85 20.52 -44.55
C GLY A 553 -21.75 20.78 -43.51
N GLY A 554 -21.71 20.09 -42.36
CA GLY A 554 -20.53 20.08 -41.50
C GLY A 554 -19.50 19.04 -41.97
N ASP A 555 -18.22 19.34 -41.83
CA ASP A 555 -17.14 18.40 -42.13
C ASP A 555 -16.92 17.46 -40.94
N GLU A 556 -16.79 16.15 -41.20
CA GLU A 556 -16.55 15.15 -40.14
C GLU A 556 -15.13 15.28 -39.57
N ILE A 557 -14.20 15.76 -40.40
CA ILE A 557 -12.81 16.00 -40.07
C ILE A 557 -12.40 17.34 -40.66
N GLU A 558 -11.90 18.26 -39.83
CA GLU A 558 -11.33 19.52 -40.27
C GLU A 558 -9.83 19.62 -39.94
N LEU A 559 -9.10 20.11 -40.94
CA LEU A 559 -7.68 20.38 -40.88
C LEU A 559 -7.46 21.88 -41.09
N ASP A 560 -7.14 22.58 -40.00
CA ASP A 560 -6.99 24.02 -39.96
C ASP A 560 -5.51 24.41 -39.84
N GLU A 561 -4.98 25.03 -40.90
CA GLU A 561 -3.55 25.38 -40.99
C GLU A 561 -3.35 26.90 -41.13
N PHE A 562 -2.47 27.46 -40.28
CA PHE A 562 -2.08 28.88 -40.34
C PHE A 562 -0.58 29.09 -40.67
N ALA A 563 0.24 28.04 -40.68
CA ALA A 563 1.69 28.07 -40.96
C ALA A 563 2.12 26.94 -41.95
N PRO A 564 3.27 27.07 -42.65
CA PRO A 564 3.74 26.00 -43.52
C PRO A 564 4.16 24.77 -42.71
N SER A 565 3.35 23.73 -42.80
CA SER A 565 3.56 22.42 -42.18
C SER A 565 3.72 21.33 -43.26
N LEU A 566 4.31 20.19 -42.89
CA LEU A 566 4.29 18.99 -43.72
C LEU A 566 3.24 18.05 -43.13
N PHE A 567 2.18 17.81 -43.90
CA PHE A 567 1.07 16.97 -43.49
C PHE A 567 0.95 15.77 -44.43
N ARG A 568 1.08 14.57 -43.87
CA ARG A 568 0.82 13.31 -44.58
C ARG A 568 -0.45 12.70 -43.98
N LEU A 569 -1.45 12.47 -44.82
CA LEU A 569 -2.70 11.82 -44.43
C LEU A 569 -2.88 10.48 -45.13
N GLU A 570 -3.05 9.43 -44.33
CA GLU A 570 -3.51 8.12 -44.78
C GLU A 570 -4.94 7.90 -44.28
N GLN A 571 -5.91 7.81 -45.19
CA GLN A 571 -7.33 7.60 -44.85
C GLN A 571 -7.87 6.32 -45.50
N THR A 572 -8.52 5.48 -44.68
CA THR A 572 -9.18 4.24 -45.13
C THR A 572 -10.65 4.12 -44.69
N SER A 573 -11.27 5.16 -44.14
CA SER A 573 -12.73 5.22 -43.85
C SER A 573 -13.47 6.14 -44.83
N ALA A 574 -14.82 6.18 -44.76
CA ALA A 574 -15.72 6.93 -45.65
C ALA A 574 -16.09 8.35 -45.14
N ALA A 575 -15.28 8.96 -44.26
CA ALA A 575 -15.52 10.27 -43.64
C ALA A 575 -15.21 11.50 -44.51
N ASN A 576 -16.09 12.51 -44.51
CA ASN A 576 -15.90 13.77 -45.26
C ASN A 576 -14.79 14.62 -44.62
N ILE A 577 -13.82 15.06 -45.42
CA ILE A 577 -12.70 15.91 -44.98
C ILE A 577 -12.79 17.30 -45.61
N SER A 578 -12.65 18.32 -44.78
CA SER A 578 -12.27 19.67 -45.21
C SER A 578 -10.87 20.02 -44.76
N ALA A 579 -10.13 20.68 -45.65
CA ALA A 579 -8.79 21.14 -45.38
C ALA A 579 -8.63 22.58 -45.88
N VAL A 580 -8.26 23.48 -44.97
CA VAL A 580 -7.95 24.87 -45.28
C VAL A 580 -6.43 25.02 -45.38
N ASN A 581 -5.92 24.94 -46.61
CA ASN A 581 -4.48 25.04 -46.86
C ASN A 581 -4.04 26.51 -47.07
N ASN A 582 -3.29 27.05 -46.11
CA ASN A 582 -2.66 28.39 -46.18
C ASN A 582 -1.15 28.35 -46.51
N GLY A 583 -0.69 27.40 -47.33
CA GLY A 583 0.69 27.29 -47.82
C GLY A 583 1.48 26.08 -47.34
N ALA A 584 0.82 25.06 -46.80
CA ALA A 584 1.42 23.78 -46.42
C ALA A 584 1.48 22.80 -47.60
N SER A 585 2.39 21.83 -47.50
CA SER A 585 2.43 20.68 -48.42
C SER A 585 1.61 19.55 -47.81
N VAL A 586 0.41 19.34 -48.34
CA VAL A 586 -0.46 18.23 -47.96
C VAL A 586 -0.30 17.09 -48.97
N GLU A 587 0.13 15.92 -48.52
CA GLU A 587 0.16 14.69 -49.30
C GLU A 587 -0.98 13.76 -48.84
N PHE A 588 -1.96 13.54 -49.71
CA PHE A 588 -3.04 12.58 -49.49
C PHE A 588 -2.67 11.24 -50.13
N ASP A 589 -2.60 10.17 -49.33
CA ASP A 589 -2.52 8.79 -49.82
C ASP A 589 -3.86 8.10 -49.56
N THR A 590 -4.77 8.18 -50.53
CA THR A 590 -6.13 7.59 -50.42
C THR A 590 -6.21 6.31 -51.25
N SER A 591 -6.65 5.22 -50.60
CA SER A 591 -6.93 3.94 -51.28
C SER A 591 -8.42 3.76 -51.64
N ILE A 592 -9.25 4.78 -51.36
CA ILE A 592 -10.71 4.77 -51.54
C ILE A 592 -11.11 5.60 -52.76
N THR A 593 -12.06 5.08 -53.55
CA THR A 593 -12.44 5.61 -54.87
C THR A 593 -13.63 6.58 -54.86
N ASP A 594 -14.15 6.99 -53.70
CA ASP A 594 -15.38 7.78 -53.62
C ASP A 594 -15.32 8.80 -52.45
N PHE A 595 -14.89 10.03 -52.74
CA PHE A 595 -14.90 11.15 -51.80
C PHE A 595 -14.96 12.51 -52.47
N GLY A 596 -15.65 13.46 -51.82
CA GLY A 596 -15.58 14.88 -52.12
C GLY A 596 -14.56 15.57 -51.23
N VAL A 597 -13.29 15.63 -51.65
CA VAL A 597 -12.30 16.49 -50.99
C VAL A 597 -12.56 17.93 -51.44
N SER A 598 -12.93 18.82 -50.52
CA SER A 598 -13.04 20.26 -50.79
C SER A 598 -11.78 20.97 -50.30
N VAL A 599 -10.78 21.10 -51.18
CA VAL A 599 -9.61 21.96 -50.90
C VAL A 599 -9.98 23.39 -51.28
N ASN A 600 -10.01 24.32 -50.33
CA ASN A 600 -10.24 25.74 -50.62
C ASN A 600 -8.94 26.37 -51.17
N PRO A 601 -8.84 26.72 -52.48
CA PRO A 601 -7.57 27.07 -53.08
C PRO A 601 -7.32 28.58 -52.97
N THR A 602 -6.63 29.01 -51.93
CA THR A 602 -5.86 30.27 -51.95
C THR A 602 -4.37 29.99 -52.15
N LEU A 603 -4.05 29.30 -53.25
CA LEU A 603 -2.65 29.07 -53.68
C LEU A 603 -2.00 30.34 -54.23
N PRO A 604 -0.78 30.70 -53.83
CA PRO A 604 0.24 31.13 -54.77
C PRO A 604 0.86 29.89 -55.43
N SER A 605 0.83 29.86 -56.76
CA SER A 605 1.45 28.82 -57.59
C SER A 605 2.89 28.51 -57.18
N ASN A 606 3.21 27.25 -56.86
CA ASN A 606 4.24 26.42 -57.51
C ASN A 606 4.29 25.05 -56.82
N ALA A 607 4.02 24.01 -57.62
CA ALA A 607 3.96 22.60 -57.25
C ALA A 607 5.33 21.99 -56.92
#